data_AF-A0A926AMU5-F1
#
_entry.id   AF-A0A926AMU5-F1
#
_cell.length_a   1.000
_cell.length_b   1.000
_cell.length_c   1.000
_cell.angle_alpha   90.00
_cell.angle_beta   90.00
_cell.angle_gamma   90.00
#
_symmetry.space_group_name_H-M   'P 1'
#
loop_
_entity.id
_entity.type
_entity.pdbx_description
1 polymer ?
#
loop_
_entity_poly.entity_id
_entity_poly.type
_entity_poly.pdbx_seq_one_letter_code
_entity_poly.pdbx_strand_id
1 'polypeptide(L)'
;MPIAQLREVKDYRTQRFGASGVFMRFPGLELLTREPIEMRDPVRMKRIAGRIFFAVVTIAASSCTAPRGPLVVSDPDPSIKIPAIKVAVADRDLSSVRQMVKDLESDDAAVRFYSIGGLRRLTGENFGYLYYEETEERRPATKRWQAWLTQVEQSATRDGPDASTDALSTPATQP
;
A
#
# COMPACT_ATOMS: atom_id res chain seq x y z
N MET A 1 -16.48 -24.05 36.73
CA MET A 1 -16.44 -24.58 35.34
C MET A 1 -15.15 -24.08 34.69
N PRO A 2 -14.27 -24.96 34.19
CA PRO A 2 -12.95 -24.57 33.72
C PRO A 2 -12.96 -24.08 32.26
N ILE A 3 -12.19 -23.02 32.04
CA ILE A 3 -11.91 -22.35 30.78
C ILE A 3 -10.86 -23.19 30.04
N ALA A 4 -11.28 -23.89 29.00
CA ALA A 4 -10.37 -24.59 28.09
C ALA A 4 -11.03 -24.65 26.70
N GLN A 5 -10.83 -23.63 25.88
CA GLN A 5 -10.87 -23.80 24.44
C GLN A 5 -9.72 -23.02 23.81
N LEU A 6 -8.89 -23.84 23.17
CA LEU A 6 -7.59 -23.56 22.64
C LEU A 6 -7.65 -22.58 21.49
N ARG A 7 -6.65 -21.71 21.52
CA ARG A 7 -6.24 -20.75 20.51
C ARG A 7 -5.71 -21.52 19.30
N GLU A 8 -6.57 -21.87 18.35
CA GLU A 8 -6.15 -22.35 17.02
C GLU A 8 -5.90 -21.15 16.11
N VAL A 9 -4.73 -20.54 16.26
CA VAL A 9 -4.21 -19.54 15.31
C VAL A 9 -3.81 -20.30 14.06
N LYS A 10 -4.72 -20.31 13.09
CA LYS A 10 -4.49 -20.90 11.77
C LYS A 10 -3.45 -20.03 11.04
N ASP A 11 -2.23 -20.54 10.96
CA ASP A 11 -1.13 -20.00 10.16
C ASP A 11 -1.56 -19.84 8.69
N TYR A 12 -1.86 -18.61 8.27
CA TYR A 12 -2.11 -18.24 6.86
C TYR A 12 -0.88 -17.59 6.21
N ARG A 13 0.31 -17.87 6.73
CA ARG A 13 1.57 -17.46 6.11
C ARG A 13 1.98 -18.55 5.12
N THR A 14 2.17 -18.17 3.85
CA THR A 14 2.70 -18.97 2.72
C THR A 14 1.67 -19.46 1.70
N GLN A 15 0.98 -18.53 1.02
CA GLN A 15 0.62 -18.77 -0.39
C GLN A 15 1.72 -18.21 -1.27
N ARG A 16 2.58 -19.12 -1.74
CA ARG A 16 3.56 -18.88 -2.79
C ARG A 16 2.81 -18.38 -4.03
N PHE A 17 3.27 -17.25 -4.57
CA PHE A 17 3.00 -16.84 -5.93
C PHE A 17 3.57 -17.91 -6.88
N GLY A 18 2.72 -18.84 -7.29
CA GLY A 18 2.98 -19.71 -8.43
C GLY A 18 3.00 -18.84 -9.68
N ALA A 19 4.19 -18.40 -10.08
CA ALA A 19 4.45 -17.92 -11.43
C ALA A 19 4.34 -19.10 -12.40
N SER A 20 3.12 -19.51 -12.71
CA SER A 20 2.84 -20.40 -13.83
C SER A 20 3.02 -19.59 -15.11
N GLY A 21 4.25 -19.60 -15.62
CA GLY A 21 4.58 -19.15 -16.96
C GLY A 21 3.83 -20.01 -17.98
N VAL A 22 2.64 -19.55 -18.39
CA VAL A 22 1.98 -20.04 -19.59
C VAL A 22 2.76 -19.49 -20.78
N PHE A 23 3.77 -20.25 -21.21
CA PHE A 23 4.44 -20.06 -22.48
C PHE A 23 3.43 -20.35 -23.60
N MET A 24 2.73 -19.32 -24.09
CA MET A 24 2.00 -19.41 -25.34
C MET A 24 3.00 -19.61 -26.48
N ARG A 25 3.12 -20.86 -26.93
CA ARG A 25 3.79 -21.25 -28.16
C ARG A 25 2.95 -20.75 -29.33
N PHE A 26 3.43 -19.72 -30.03
CA PHE A 26 2.84 -19.23 -31.29
C PHE A 26 3.32 -20.14 -32.45
N PRO A 27 2.43 -20.90 -33.13
CA PRO A 27 2.74 -21.55 -34.39
C PRO A 27 2.14 -20.72 -35.53
N GLY A 28 2.98 -20.17 -36.42
CA GLY A 28 2.45 -19.54 -37.64
C GLY A 28 3.23 -18.34 -38.17
N LEU A 29 4.50 -18.53 -38.51
CA LEU A 29 5.21 -17.65 -39.44
C LEU A 29 6.07 -18.50 -40.36
N GLU A 30 5.39 -19.34 -41.13
CA GLU A 30 5.91 -19.82 -42.40
C GLU A 30 5.74 -18.72 -43.46
N LEU A 31 6.77 -18.60 -44.30
CA LEU A 31 6.76 -17.97 -45.62
C LEU A 31 6.69 -16.44 -45.64
N LEU A 32 7.82 -15.81 -45.30
CA LEU A 32 8.27 -14.65 -46.06
C LEU A 32 9.65 -14.91 -46.64
N THR A 33 9.64 -14.96 -47.96
CA THR A 33 10.73 -15.13 -48.91
C THR A 33 11.92 -14.23 -48.58
N ARG A 34 13.07 -14.89 -48.42
CA ARG A 34 14.36 -14.29 -48.14
C ARG A 34 14.96 -13.79 -49.45
N GLU A 35 14.56 -12.60 -49.88
CA GLU A 35 15.25 -11.89 -50.97
C GLU A 35 16.69 -11.58 -50.53
N PRO A 36 17.73 -11.98 -51.28
CA PRO A 36 19.11 -11.61 -50.99
C PRO A 36 19.30 -10.12 -51.30
N ILE A 37 19.35 -9.29 -50.26
CA ILE A 37 19.78 -7.90 -50.38
C ILE A 37 21.27 -7.92 -50.73
N GLU A 38 21.56 -7.72 -52.02
CA GLU A 38 22.90 -7.51 -52.55
C GLU A 38 23.51 -6.26 -51.88
N MET A 39 24.45 -6.50 -50.96
CA MET A 39 25.03 -5.50 -50.09
C MET A 39 26.10 -4.71 -50.85
N ARG A 40 25.65 -3.65 -51.53
CA ARG A 40 26.48 -2.69 -52.24
C ARG A 40 27.07 -1.65 -51.28
N ASP A 41 28.41 -1.62 -51.23
CA ASP A 41 29.33 -0.56 -50.75
C ASP A 41 29.50 -0.31 -49.22
N PRO A 42 30.53 -0.89 -48.57
CA PRO A 42 30.77 -0.80 -47.12
C PRO A 42 31.27 0.57 -46.61
N VAL A 43 31.50 1.55 -47.49
CA VAL A 43 32.17 2.81 -47.11
C VAL A 43 31.18 3.94 -46.77
N ARG A 44 29.95 3.94 -47.32
CA ARG A 44 28.93 4.95 -46.99
C ARG A 44 28.15 4.67 -45.69
N MET A 45 28.20 3.43 -45.19
CA MET A 45 27.40 2.98 -44.04
C MET A 45 27.85 3.60 -42.69
N LYS A 46 29.14 3.91 -42.54
CA LYS A 46 29.71 4.43 -41.28
C LYS A 46 29.27 5.86 -40.93
N ARG A 47 28.78 6.63 -41.91
CA ARG A 47 28.33 8.02 -41.71
C ARG A 47 26.83 8.16 -41.39
N ILE A 48 26.03 7.16 -41.75
CA ILE A 48 24.57 7.17 -41.55
C ILE A 48 24.19 6.49 -40.22
N ALA A 49 24.89 5.41 -39.84
CA ALA A 49 24.67 4.71 -38.58
C ALA A 49 24.91 5.60 -37.33
N GLY A 50 25.89 6.51 -37.39
CA GLY A 50 26.16 7.45 -36.29
C GLY A 50 25.07 8.51 -36.07
N ARG A 51 24.32 8.88 -37.12
CA ARG A 51 23.26 9.91 -37.04
C ARG A 51 21.94 9.34 -36.50
N ILE A 52 21.63 8.08 -36.80
CA ILE A 52 20.42 7.40 -36.29
C ILE A 52 20.56 7.10 -34.79
N PHE A 53 21.75 6.69 -34.33
CA PHE A 53 22.00 6.45 -32.91
C PHE A 53 21.82 7.73 -32.06
N PHE A 54 22.25 8.89 -32.58
CA PHE A 54 22.12 10.16 -31.87
C PHE A 54 20.67 10.69 -31.81
N ALA A 55 19.83 10.36 -32.79
CA ALA A 55 18.43 10.80 -32.84
C ALA A 55 17.49 9.97 -31.93
N VAL A 56 17.84 8.72 -31.60
CA VAL A 56 17.05 7.88 -30.69
C VAL A 56 17.32 8.23 -29.22
N VAL A 57 18.54 8.66 -28.89
CA VAL A 57 18.93 9.08 -27.54
C VAL A 57 18.24 10.39 -27.12
N THR A 58 17.92 11.29 -28.04
CA THR A 58 17.27 12.58 -27.73
C THR A 58 15.76 12.49 -27.48
N ILE A 59 15.07 11.45 -27.93
CA ILE A 59 13.62 11.29 -27.69
C ILE A 59 13.32 10.75 -26.27
N ALA A 60 14.31 10.13 -25.61
CA ALA A 60 14.15 9.55 -24.28
C ALA A 60 14.11 10.57 -23.12
N ALA A 61 14.45 11.84 -23.37
CA ALA A 61 14.56 12.86 -22.32
C ALA A 61 13.26 13.67 -22.06
N SER A 62 12.21 13.46 -22.85
CA SER A 62 11.00 14.32 -22.82
C SER A 62 9.80 13.68 -22.09
N SER A 63 10.02 12.68 -21.24
CA SER A 63 8.94 12.14 -20.39
C SER A 63 8.80 13.00 -19.13
N CYS A 64 8.42 14.27 -19.33
CA CYS A 64 8.00 15.16 -18.26
C CYS A 64 6.71 14.61 -17.65
N THR A 65 6.85 13.77 -16.63
CA THR A 65 5.72 13.38 -15.78
C THR A 65 5.31 14.63 -15.02
N ALA A 66 4.14 15.20 -15.34
CA ALA A 66 3.60 16.34 -14.60
C ALA A 66 3.57 16.01 -13.10
N PRO A 67 3.98 16.95 -12.21
CA PRO A 67 3.95 16.71 -10.77
C PRO A 67 2.52 16.37 -10.36
N ARG A 68 2.30 15.16 -9.82
CA ARG A 68 1.04 14.84 -9.17
C ARG A 68 0.95 15.67 -7.89
N GLY A 69 -0.23 16.23 -7.61
CA GLY A 69 -0.48 16.98 -6.38
C GLY A 69 -0.19 16.15 -5.12
N PRO A 70 -0.15 16.80 -3.94
CA PRO A 70 0.12 16.11 -2.68
C PRO A 70 -0.93 15.02 -2.43
N LEU A 71 -0.47 13.80 -2.18
CA LEU A 71 -1.33 12.67 -1.81
C LEU A 71 -1.65 12.78 -0.31
N VAL A 72 -2.90 13.06 0.02
CA VAL A 72 -3.33 13.23 1.42
C VAL A 72 -4.49 12.29 1.73
N VAL A 73 -4.37 11.52 2.82
CA VAL A 73 -5.40 10.53 3.22
C VAL A 73 -6.70 11.20 3.68
N SER A 74 -6.63 12.46 4.12
CA SER A 74 -7.80 13.24 4.52
C SER A 74 -8.53 13.94 3.38
N ASP A 75 -8.04 13.86 2.14
CA ASP A 75 -8.66 14.50 0.98
C ASP A 75 -10.07 13.92 0.73
N PRO A 76 -11.12 14.71 0.45
CA PRO A 76 -12.45 14.17 0.18
C PRO A 76 -12.55 13.37 -1.13
N ASP A 77 -11.68 13.61 -2.12
CA ASP A 77 -11.72 12.92 -3.42
C ASP A 77 -11.15 11.49 -3.32
N PRO A 78 -11.95 10.44 -3.59
CA PRO A 78 -11.47 9.05 -3.63
C PRO A 78 -10.26 8.85 -4.56
N SER A 79 -10.18 9.60 -5.66
CA SER A 79 -9.11 9.51 -6.65
C SER A 79 -7.74 9.92 -6.10
N ILE A 80 -7.71 10.79 -5.08
CA ILE A 80 -6.51 11.23 -4.37
C ILE A 80 -6.31 10.42 -3.08
N LYS A 81 -7.40 10.16 -2.35
CA LYS A 81 -7.38 9.44 -1.07
C LYS A 81 -6.89 8.00 -1.20
N ILE A 82 -7.39 7.23 -2.17
CA ILE A 82 -7.02 5.82 -2.34
C ILE A 82 -5.51 5.66 -2.60
N PRO A 83 -4.88 6.39 -3.54
CA PRO A 83 -3.43 6.32 -3.69
C PRO A 83 -2.68 6.81 -2.44
N ALA A 84 -3.20 7.80 -1.72
CA ALA A 84 -2.61 8.23 -0.45
C ALA A 84 -2.64 7.13 0.63
N ILE A 85 -3.76 6.40 0.76
CA ILE A 85 -3.87 5.23 1.67
C ILE A 85 -2.81 4.18 1.30
N LYS A 86 -2.62 3.91 0.00
CA LYS A 86 -1.61 2.93 -0.45
C LYS A 86 -0.20 3.35 -0.08
N VAL A 87 0.14 4.63 -0.22
CA VAL A 87 1.44 5.18 0.16
C VAL A 87 1.62 5.09 1.68
N ALA A 88 0.64 5.55 2.47
CA ALA A 88 0.70 5.48 3.93
C ALA A 88 0.89 4.04 4.45
N VAL A 89 0.23 3.06 3.83
CA VAL A 89 0.42 1.64 4.17
C VAL A 89 1.82 1.13 3.81
N ALA A 90 2.36 1.55 2.66
CA ALA A 90 3.71 1.20 2.24
C ALA A 90 4.76 1.78 3.20
N ASP A 91 4.57 3.03 3.62
CA ASP A 91 5.46 3.77 4.50
C ASP A 91 5.28 3.42 5.98
N ARG A 92 4.31 2.53 6.30
CA ARG A 92 3.96 2.14 7.68
C ARG A 92 3.57 3.32 8.57
N ASP A 93 2.94 4.34 7.98
CA ASP A 93 2.53 5.55 8.68
C ASP A 93 1.32 5.29 9.60
N LEU A 94 1.57 5.13 10.89
CA LEU A 94 0.53 4.94 11.91
C LEU A 94 -0.32 6.19 12.16
N SER A 95 0.14 7.39 11.77
CA SER A 95 -0.65 8.61 11.94
C SER A 95 -1.91 8.62 11.06
N SER A 96 -1.86 7.90 9.93
CA SER A 96 -2.98 7.74 8.99
C SER A 96 -4.11 6.84 9.51
N VAL A 97 -3.86 6.02 10.55
CA VAL A 97 -4.82 5.03 11.08
C VAL A 97 -6.12 5.68 11.52
N ARG A 98 -6.05 6.84 12.21
CA ARG A 98 -7.23 7.57 12.67
C ARG A 98 -8.15 7.94 11.50
N GLN A 99 -7.57 8.42 10.39
CA GLN A 99 -8.33 8.80 9.22
C GLN A 99 -8.92 7.57 8.52
N MET A 100 -8.18 6.46 8.42
CA MET A 100 -8.71 5.23 7.82
C MET A 100 -9.87 4.63 8.62
N VAL A 101 -9.87 4.75 9.97
CA VAL A 101 -11.02 4.32 10.80
C VAL A 101 -12.25 5.18 10.49
N LYS A 102 -12.09 6.49 10.31
CA LYS A 102 -13.18 7.38 9.89
C LYS A 102 -13.70 7.02 8.49
N ASP A 103 -12.80 6.67 7.58
CA ASP A 103 -13.13 6.31 6.20
C ASP A 103 -13.90 4.97 6.08
N LEU A 104 -14.01 4.18 7.15
CA LEU A 104 -14.91 3.00 7.21
C LEU A 104 -16.41 3.38 7.15
N GLU A 105 -16.75 4.63 7.44
CA GLU A 105 -18.11 5.16 7.33
C GLU A 105 -18.33 5.97 6.03
N SER A 106 -17.34 6.00 5.13
CA SER A 106 -17.47 6.68 3.84
C SER A 106 -18.62 6.10 3.01
N ASP A 107 -19.33 6.93 2.24
CA ASP A 107 -20.35 6.49 1.28
C ASP A 107 -19.75 5.73 0.08
N ASP A 108 -18.46 5.95 -0.21
CA ASP A 108 -17.74 5.31 -1.31
C ASP A 108 -17.22 3.91 -0.91
N ALA A 109 -17.66 2.89 -1.64
CA ALA A 109 -17.27 1.50 -1.39
C ALA A 109 -15.77 1.21 -1.60
N ALA A 110 -15.13 1.89 -2.55
CA ALA A 110 -13.70 1.74 -2.80
C ALA A 110 -12.89 2.34 -1.65
N VAL A 111 -13.29 3.51 -1.13
CA VAL A 111 -12.66 4.12 0.05
C VAL A 111 -12.75 3.18 1.25
N ARG A 112 -13.93 2.60 1.53
CA ARG A 112 -14.10 1.60 2.60
C ARG A 112 -13.19 0.38 2.41
N PHE A 113 -13.15 -0.16 1.19
CA PHE A 113 -12.32 -1.33 0.84
C PHE A 113 -10.83 -1.08 1.07
N TYR A 114 -10.31 0.05 0.60
CA TYR A 114 -8.90 0.39 0.78
C TYR A 114 -8.57 0.70 2.24
N SER A 115 -9.48 1.35 2.96
CA SER A 115 -9.29 1.70 4.38
C SER A 115 -9.21 0.45 5.26
N ILE A 116 -10.15 -0.50 5.13
CA ILE A 116 -10.08 -1.75 5.91
C ILE A 116 -8.85 -2.57 5.53
N GLY A 117 -8.48 -2.61 4.24
CA GLY A 117 -7.27 -3.28 3.79
C GLY A 117 -5.98 -2.63 4.32
N GLY A 118 -5.97 -1.31 4.48
CA GLY A 118 -4.86 -0.56 5.05
C GLY A 118 -4.72 -0.81 6.55
N LEU A 119 -5.83 -0.68 7.29
CA LEU A 119 -5.90 -0.95 8.73
C LEU A 119 -5.37 -2.34 9.06
N ARG A 120 -5.88 -3.39 8.39
CA ARG A 120 -5.41 -4.78 8.61
C ARG A 120 -3.92 -4.96 8.37
N ARG A 121 -3.34 -4.25 7.39
CA ARG A 121 -1.91 -4.33 7.08
C ARG A 121 -1.04 -3.59 8.08
N LEU A 122 -1.51 -2.46 8.59
CA LEU A 122 -0.78 -1.63 9.55
C LEU A 122 -0.86 -2.20 10.97
N THR A 123 -2.03 -2.65 11.39
CA THR A 123 -2.30 -3.03 12.79
C THR A 123 -2.31 -4.54 13.03
N GLY A 124 -2.59 -5.34 11.98
CA GLY A 124 -2.81 -6.78 12.11
C GLY A 124 -4.22 -7.16 12.60
N GLU A 125 -5.05 -6.18 12.97
CA GLU A 125 -6.40 -6.40 13.48
C GLU A 125 -7.44 -6.44 12.35
N ASN A 126 -8.54 -7.18 12.54
CA ASN A 126 -9.57 -7.36 11.51
C ASN A 126 -10.99 -6.92 11.95
N PHE A 127 -11.33 -7.07 13.23
CA PHE A 127 -12.64 -6.80 13.84
C PHE A 127 -13.89 -7.18 13.01
N GLY A 128 -13.78 -8.14 12.08
CA GLY A 128 -14.88 -8.66 11.27
C GLY A 128 -15.59 -7.63 10.39
N TYR A 129 -14.92 -6.57 9.94
CA TYR A 129 -15.53 -5.56 9.07
C TYR A 129 -15.62 -6.05 7.61
N LEU A 130 -16.80 -5.93 7.00
CA LEU A 130 -17.04 -6.22 5.58
C LEU A 130 -17.52 -4.96 4.84
N TYR A 131 -16.78 -4.53 3.81
CA TYR A 131 -16.98 -3.22 3.17
C TYR A 131 -18.25 -3.10 2.32
N TYR A 132 -18.80 -4.23 1.90
CA TYR A 132 -19.96 -4.34 1.01
C TYR A 132 -21.29 -4.52 1.75
N GLU A 133 -21.26 -4.77 3.06
CA GLU A 133 -22.46 -4.88 3.90
C GLU A 133 -23.20 -3.54 4.01
N GLU A 134 -24.45 -3.56 4.43
CA GLU A 134 -25.22 -2.32 4.66
C GLU A 134 -24.68 -1.52 5.85
N THR A 135 -24.96 -0.22 5.90
CA THR A 135 -24.44 0.67 6.96
C THR A 135 -24.75 0.16 8.37
N GLU A 136 -25.96 -0.37 8.59
CA GLU A 136 -26.38 -0.91 9.89
C GLU A 136 -25.60 -2.17 10.28
N GLU A 137 -25.32 -3.04 9.32
CA GLU A 137 -24.55 -4.28 9.52
C GLU A 137 -23.07 -3.99 9.77
N ARG A 138 -22.51 -2.96 9.13
CA ARG A 138 -21.10 -2.54 9.32
C ARG A 138 -20.86 -1.85 10.66
N ARG A 139 -21.86 -1.14 11.19
CA ARG A 139 -21.74 -0.27 12.37
C ARG A 139 -21.13 -0.94 13.61
N PRO A 140 -21.48 -2.18 13.99
CA PRO A 140 -20.82 -2.88 15.10
C PRO A 140 -19.32 -3.12 14.87
N ALA A 141 -18.89 -3.41 13.64
CA ALA A 141 -17.48 -3.57 13.31
C ALA A 141 -16.73 -2.23 13.35
N THR A 142 -17.34 -1.15 12.83
CA THR A 142 -16.79 0.21 12.94
C THR A 142 -16.60 0.65 14.38
N LYS A 143 -17.59 0.39 15.26
CA LYS A 143 -17.48 0.70 16.69
C LYS A 143 -16.31 -0.02 17.37
N ARG A 144 -16.02 -1.27 16.98
CA ARG A 144 -14.86 -2.02 17.48
C ARG A 144 -13.55 -1.35 17.07
N TRP A 145 -13.44 -0.91 15.82
CA TRP A 145 -12.29 -0.13 15.34
C TRP A 145 -12.09 1.19 16.12
N GLN A 146 -13.16 1.93 16.37
CA GLN A 146 -13.12 3.18 17.14
C GLN A 146 -12.72 2.95 18.60
N ALA A 147 -13.27 1.90 19.23
CA ALA A 147 -12.93 1.53 20.60
C ALA A 147 -11.45 1.12 20.73
N TRP A 148 -10.95 0.33 19.78
CA TRP A 148 -9.53 -0.03 19.72
C TRP A 148 -8.63 1.19 19.57
N LEU A 149 -8.97 2.14 18.69
CA LEU A 149 -8.18 3.36 18.50
C LEU A 149 -8.09 4.18 19.79
N THR A 150 -9.22 4.32 20.50
CA THR A 150 -9.26 5.00 21.81
C THR A 150 -8.34 4.32 22.83
N GLN A 151 -8.31 2.98 22.85
CA GLN A 151 -7.44 2.23 23.75
C GLN A 151 -5.95 2.46 23.44
N VAL A 152 -5.57 2.44 22.16
CA VAL A 152 -4.18 2.70 21.72
C VAL A 152 -3.73 4.11 22.13
N GLU A 153 -4.58 5.11 21.95
CA GLU A 153 -4.28 6.51 22.30
C GLU A 153 -4.13 6.71 23.82
N GLN A 154 -4.95 6.02 24.62
CA GLN A 154 -4.83 6.05 26.09
C GLN A 154 -3.54 5.40 26.58
N SER A 155 -3.13 4.27 26.00
CA SER A 155 -1.86 3.64 26.32
C SER A 155 -0.67 4.55 25.98
N ALA A 156 -0.68 5.17 24.79
CA ALA A 156 0.36 6.11 24.39
C ALA A 156 0.50 7.32 25.34
N THR A 157 -0.61 7.77 25.95
CA THR A 157 -0.60 8.88 26.91
C THR A 157 -0.08 8.44 28.29
N ARG A 158 -0.43 7.23 28.73
CA ARG A 158 0.00 6.70 30.04
C ARG A 158 1.49 6.40 30.11
N ASP A 159 2.09 5.99 28.98
CA ASP A 159 3.50 5.66 28.88
C ASP A 159 4.38 6.90 28.55
N GLY A 160 3.80 8.10 28.60
CA GLY A 160 4.49 9.37 28.37
C GLY A 160 5.59 9.66 29.42
N PRO A 161 6.57 10.52 29.05
CA PRO A 161 7.86 10.68 29.77
C PRO A 161 7.76 11.16 31.23
N ASP A 162 6.58 11.61 31.67
CA ASP A 162 6.39 12.23 32.97
C ASP A 162 6.31 11.21 34.13
N ALA A 163 6.04 9.93 33.84
CA ALA A 163 5.95 8.89 34.87
C ALA A 163 7.31 8.54 35.52
N SER A 164 8.43 9.00 34.96
CA SER A 164 9.78 8.73 35.49
C SER A 164 10.38 9.87 36.30
N THR A 165 9.75 11.05 36.34
CA THR A 165 10.33 12.24 37.00
C THR A 165 9.86 12.41 38.46
N ASP A 166 8.73 11.80 38.85
CA ASP A 166 8.19 11.89 40.22
C ASP A 166 8.74 10.83 41.20
N ALA A 167 9.48 9.82 40.71
CA ALA A 167 10.05 8.78 41.58
C ALA A 167 11.32 9.22 42.33
N LEU A 168 11.81 10.44 42.13
CA LEU A 168 12.99 11.00 42.82
C LEU A 168 12.62 12.11 43.82
N SER A 169 11.41 12.10 44.37
CA SER A 169 11.07 12.86 45.58
C SER A 169 11.01 11.92 46.78
N THR A 170 12.17 11.43 47.21
CA THR A 170 12.34 10.81 48.53
C THR A 170 12.02 11.87 49.59
N PRO A 171 11.02 11.68 50.46
CA PRO A 171 10.80 12.60 51.56
C PRO A 171 11.98 12.46 52.52
N ALA A 172 12.83 13.48 52.55
CA ALA A 172 13.88 13.58 53.55
C ALA A 172 13.23 13.61 54.94
N THR A 173 13.33 12.50 55.66
CA THR A 173 13.11 12.41 57.09
C THR A 173 14.06 13.39 57.78
N GLN A 174 13.53 14.51 58.27
CA GLN A 174 14.24 15.40 59.18
C GLN A 174 14.01 14.96 60.64
N PRO A 175 15.01 15.16 61.52
CA PRO A 175 15.12 14.55 62.85
C PRO A 175 14.10 15.05 63.89
#